data_AF-A0A1Q7VXN6-F1
#
_entry.id   AF-A0A1Q7VXN6-F1
#
_cell.length_a   1.000
_cell.length_b   1.000
_cell.length_c   1.000
_cell.angle_alpha   90.00
_cell.angle_beta   90.00
_cell.angle_gamma   90.00
#
_symmetry.space_group_name_H-M   'P 1'
#
loop_
_entity.id
_entity.type
_entity.pdbx_description
1 polymer ?
#
loop_
_entity_poly.entity_id
_entity_poly.type
_entity_poly.pdbx_seq_one_letter_code
_entity_poly.pdbx_strand_id
1 'polypeptide(L)'
;MATRPSTRKGTAKVQPGQGIKMHHIYYWHDAFRNPEVERTHVPVRYDPFDISVAYAFVQDRWVQCVSQYYAQLHGHSEKALLLASAELRQRQRPTSTRLTAKHLAEFLAKATAHEALLLQRLHDHEARRVLDAMAGPQTPVESGTAPPPPRLPATAPAGAEEMPAAPVDLTTLPVFKESTANGNTPCSA
;
A
#
# COMPACT_ATOMS: atom_id res chain seq x y z
N MET A 1 2.88 7.55 -23.99
CA MET A 1 1.85 8.61 -24.09
C MET A 1 1.06 8.64 -22.78
N ALA A 2 1.49 9.44 -21.79
CA ALA A 2 0.84 9.52 -20.49
C ALA A 2 -0.25 10.61 -20.51
N THR A 3 -1.48 10.23 -20.83
CA THR A 3 -2.64 11.11 -20.68
C THR A 3 -2.93 11.26 -19.19
N ARG A 4 -2.61 12.42 -18.60
CA ARG A 4 -3.00 12.72 -17.22
C ARG A 4 -4.52 12.68 -17.13
N PRO A 5 -5.12 11.68 -16.45
CA PRO A 5 -6.56 11.57 -16.39
C PRO A 5 -7.13 12.79 -15.66
N SER A 6 -8.26 13.25 -16.17
CA SER A 6 -9.07 14.26 -15.52
C SER A 6 -9.97 13.56 -14.50
N THR A 7 -10.30 14.22 -13.38
CA THR A 7 -11.27 13.66 -12.42
C THR A 7 -12.62 13.41 -13.10
N ARG A 8 -13.51 12.59 -12.52
CA ARG A 8 -14.86 12.31 -13.09
C ARG A 8 -15.67 13.57 -13.42
N LYS A 9 -15.40 14.69 -12.74
CA LYS A 9 -16.02 16.00 -13.01
C LYS A 9 -15.14 16.93 -13.85
N GLY A 10 -13.85 16.64 -13.95
CA GLY A 10 -12.82 17.44 -14.62
C GLY A 10 -12.63 18.87 -14.11
N THR A 11 -13.44 19.30 -13.14
CA THR A 11 -13.46 20.64 -12.57
C THR A 11 -13.63 20.55 -11.06
N ALA A 12 -13.08 21.51 -10.34
CA ALA A 12 -13.23 21.61 -8.90
C ALA A 12 -13.42 23.07 -8.46
N LYS A 13 -14.21 23.27 -7.41
CA LYS A 13 -14.50 24.59 -6.87
C LYS A 13 -13.38 25.03 -5.92
N VAL A 14 -12.85 26.22 -6.16
CA VAL A 14 -11.87 26.86 -5.28
C VAL A 14 -12.57 27.38 -4.03
N GLN A 15 -12.17 26.88 -2.86
CA GLN A 15 -12.61 27.35 -1.56
C GLN A 15 -11.65 28.43 -1.05
N PRO A 16 -12.15 29.59 -0.59
CA PRO A 16 -11.31 30.66 -0.07
C PRO A 16 -10.53 30.16 1.15
N GLY A 17 -9.22 30.40 1.17
CA GLY A 17 -8.32 30.01 2.26
C GLY A 17 -7.99 28.51 2.40
N GLN A 18 -8.59 27.64 1.59
CA GLN A 18 -8.31 26.19 1.60
C GLN A 18 -7.87 25.65 0.24
N GLY A 19 -8.16 26.38 -0.85
CA GLY A 19 -7.81 25.98 -2.21
C GLY A 19 -8.81 24.99 -2.78
N ILE A 20 -8.34 23.96 -3.49
CA ILE A 20 -9.19 23.01 -4.22
C ILE A 20 -9.35 21.71 -3.44
N LYS A 21 -10.57 21.17 -3.41
CA LYS A 21 -10.85 19.87 -2.79
C LYS A 21 -10.98 18.75 -3.83
N MET A 22 -10.20 17.68 -3.69
CA MET A 22 -10.33 16.44 -4.46
C MET A 22 -10.05 15.22 -3.58
N HIS A 23 -10.82 14.14 -3.77
CA HIS A 23 -10.64 12.88 -3.02
C HIS A 23 -10.48 13.07 -1.50
N HIS A 24 -11.24 14.01 -0.92
CA HIS A 24 -11.23 14.38 0.50
C HIS A 24 -10.02 15.21 0.96
N ILE A 25 -9.03 15.42 0.09
CA ILE A 25 -7.80 16.20 0.31
C ILE A 25 -7.97 17.63 -0.23
N TYR A 26 -7.41 18.59 0.49
CA TYR A 26 -7.29 19.98 0.04
C TYR A 26 -5.91 20.23 -0.56
N TYR A 27 -5.89 20.96 -1.67
CA TYR A 27 -4.71 21.34 -2.42
C TYR A 27 -4.62 22.86 -2.46
N TRP A 28 -3.44 23.37 -2.12
CA TRP A 28 -3.16 24.80 -2.05
C TRP A 28 -2.16 25.23 -3.12
N HIS A 29 -2.33 26.46 -3.60
CA HIS A 29 -1.36 27.18 -4.42
C HIS A 29 -1.62 28.68 -4.25
N ASP A 30 -0.57 29.50 -4.33
CA ASP A 30 -0.66 30.95 -4.09
C ASP A 30 -1.55 31.68 -5.09
N ALA A 31 -1.71 31.13 -6.30
CA ALA A 31 -2.62 31.68 -7.32
C ALA A 31 -4.11 31.67 -6.89
N PHE A 32 -4.49 30.87 -5.89
CA PHE A 32 -5.86 30.88 -5.35
C PHE A 32 -6.14 32.03 -4.41
N ARG A 33 -5.12 32.81 -4.03
CA ARG A 33 -5.28 34.03 -3.22
C ARG A 33 -5.91 35.19 -3.99
N ASN A 34 -5.96 35.08 -5.32
CA ASN A 34 -6.56 36.10 -6.17
C ASN A 34 -8.10 36.03 -6.06
N PRO A 35 -8.79 37.14 -5.70
CA PRO A 35 -10.23 37.13 -5.45
C PRO A 35 -11.07 36.79 -6.69
N GLU A 36 -10.52 36.96 -7.90
CA GLU A 36 -11.16 36.58 -9.16
C GLU A 36 -11.28 35.06 -9.34
N VAL A 37 -10.35 34.31 -8.73
CA VAL A 37 -10.26 32.84 -8.83
C VAL A 37 -11.03 32.18 -7.68
N GLU A 38 -11.22 32.89 -6.57
CA GLU A 38 -11.98 32.42 -5.42
C GLU A 38 -13.44 32.08 -5.81
N ARG A 39 -13.95 30.95 -5.31
CA ARG A 39 -15.32 30.44 -5.56
C ARG A 39 -15.63 30.03 -7.00
N THR A 40 -14.66 30.12 -7.92
CA THR A 40 -14.78 29.70 -9.32
C THR A 40 -14.54 28.20 -9.48
N HIS A 41 -15.13 27.60 -10.51
CA HIS A 41 -14.85 26.23 -10.92
C HIS A 41 -13.68 26.22 -11.90
N VAL A 42 -12.60 25.55 -11.51
CA VAL A 42 -11.36 25.49 -12.27
C VAL A 42 -11.17 24.07 -12.82
N PRO A 43 -10.72 23.89 -14.07
CA PRO A 43 -10.30 22.59 -14.58
C PRO A 43 -9.13 22.02 -13.77
N VAL A 44 -9.21 20.73 -13.41
CA VAL A 44 -8.18 20.09 -12.58
C VAL A 44 -7.74 18.76 -13.17
N ARG A 45 -6.43 18.52 -13.14
CA ARG A 45 -5.75 17.28 -13.53
C ARG A 45 -4.90 16.79 -12.38
N TYR A 46 -4.66 15.50 -12.30
CA TYR A 46 -3.80 14.89 -11.29
C TYR A 46 -3.03 13.71 -11.89
N ASP A 47 -2.07 13.19 -11.12
CA ASP A 47 -1.34 11.98 -11.48
C ASP A 47 -1.91 10.78 -10.69
N PRO A 48 -2.37 9.70 -11.34
CA PRO A 48 -2.84 8.49 -10.65
C PRO A 48 -1.79 7.82 -9.78
N PHE A 49 -0.51 8.05 -10.04
CA PHE A 49 0.59 7.47 -9.27
C PHE A 49 1.08 8.39 -8.15
N ASP A 50 0.72 9.67 -8.19
CA ASP A 50 1.05 10.63 -7.15
C ASP A 50 -0.12 11.55 -6.83
N ILE A 51 -0.85 11.19 -5.77
CA ILE A 51 -1.98 11.97 -5.24
C ILE A 51 -1.53 13.20 -4.45
N SER A 52 -0.24 13.38 -4.19
CA SER A 52 0.22 14.52 -3.37
C SER A 52 0.16 15.85 -4.12
N VAL A 53 0.15 15.79 -5.45
CA VAL A 53 0.21 16.93 -6.36
C VAL A 53 -0.99 16.93 -7.30
N ALA A 54 -1.55 18.11 -7.51
CA ALA A 54 -2.59 18.34 -8.51
C ALA A 54 -2.21 19.51 -9.43
N TYR A 55 -2.88 19.62 -10.56
CA TYR A 55 -2.70 20.71 -11.50
C TYR A 55 -4.02 21.39 -11.76
N ALA A 56 -4.11 22.68 -11.46
CA ALA A 56 -5.29 23.50 -11.68
C ALA A 56 -5.04 24.49 -12.82
N PHE A 57 -6.05 24.77 -13.63
CA PHE A 57 -5.94 25.75 -14.70
C PHE A 57 -6.44 27.13 -14.25
N VAL A 58 -5.53 28.04 -13.94
CA VAL A 58 -5.83 29.34 -13.34
C VAL A 58 -5.14 30.43 -14.16
N GLN A 59 -5.87 31.48 -14.56
CA GLN A 59 -5.30 32.62 -15.31
C GLN A 59 -4.52 32.19 -16.56
N ASP A 60 -5.15 31.36 -17.40
CA ASP A 60 -4.58 30.83 -18.66
C ASP A 60 -3.30 30.00 -18.51
N ARG A 61 -2.98 29.53 -17.30
CA ARG A 61 -1.82 28.66 -17.03
C ARG A 61 -2.18 27.47 -16.15
N TRP A 62 -1.46 26.38 -16.35
CA TRP A 62 -1.49 25.24 -15.43
C TRP A 62 -0.59 25.53 -14.23
N VAL A 63 -1.17 25.59 -13.04
CA VAL A 63 -0.45 25.75 -11.78
C VAL A 63 -0.41 24.42 -11.03
N GLN A 64 0.74 24.12 -10.43
CA GLN A 64 0.92 22.94 -9.58
C GLN A 64 0.43 23.25 -8.17
N CYS A 65 -0.52 22.48 -7.67
CA CYS A 65 -1.06 22.60 -6.33
C CYS A 65 -0.54 21.46 -5.45
N VAL A 66 -0.18 21.80 -4.22
CA VAL A 66 0.37 20.86 -3.25
C VAL A 66 -0.71 20.50 -2.23
N SER A 67 -0.83 19.21 -1.91
CA SER A 67 -1.77 18.74 -0.88
C SER A 67 -1.36 19.18 0.53
N GLN A 68 -2.32 19.32 1.43
CA GLN A 68 -2.04 19.70 2.83
C GLN A 68 -1.14 18.68 3.58
N TYR A 69 -1.17 17.41 3.15
CA TYR A 69 -0.44 16.28 3.77
C TYR A 69 0.61 15.72 2.81
N TYR A 70 1.33 16.60 2.12
CA TYR A 70 2.30 16.22 1.08
C TYR A 70 3.29 15.16 1.57
N ALA A 71 3.87 15.33 2.76
CA ALA A 71 4.87 14.41 3.30
C ALA A 71 4.35 12.97 3.47
N GLN A 72 3.06 12.78 3.79
CA GLN A 72 2.45 11.46 3.97
C GLN A 72 1.81 10.90 2.70
N LEU A 73 1.47 11.76 1.74
CA LEU A 73 0.76 11.38 0.52
C LEU A 73 1.66 11.25 -0.71
N HIS A 74 2.90 11.73 -0.62
CA HIS A 74 3.86 11.69 -1.72
C HIS A 74 4.18 10.25 -2.13
N GLY A 75 4.10 9.96 -3.43
CA GLY A 75 4.37 8.63 -3.98
C GLY A 75 3.22 7.62 -3.80
N HIS A 76 2.08 8.05 -3.25
CA HIS A 76 0.89 7.20 -3.17
C HIS A 76 0.02 7.32 -4.42
N SER A 77 -0.48 6.17 -4.89
CA SER A 77 -1.41 6.12 -6.01
C SER A 77 -2.85 6.42 -5.60
N GLU A 78 -3.67 6.82 -6.56
CA GLU A 78 -5.11 6.99 -6.40
C GLU A 78 -5.78 5.71 -5.90
N LYS A 79 -5.37 4.56 -6.47
CA LYS A 79 -5.90 3.25 -6.05
C LYS A 79 -5.63 2.99 -4.57
N ALA A 80 -4.43 3.32 -4.07
CA ALA A 80 -4.09 3.18 -2.66
C ALA A 80 -4.99 4.04 -1.77
N LEU A 81 -5.27 5.29 -2.18
CA LEU A 81 -6.20 6.16 -1.47
C LEU A 81 -7.63 5.60 -1.47
N LEU A 82 -8.11 5.07 -2.60
CA LEU A 82 -9.44 4.48 -2.69
C LEU A 82 -9.55 3.24 -1.79
N LEU A 83 -8.54 2.38 -1.77
CA LEU A 83 -8.48 1.22 -0.89
C LEU A 83 -8.47 1.66 0.58
N ALA A 84 -7.60 2.59 0.96
CA ALA A 84 -7.54 3.17 2.31
C ALA A 84 -8.90 3.75 2.74
N SER A 85 -9.60 4.43 1.83
CA SER A 85 -10.93 4.97 2.11
C SER A 85 -12.00 3.90 2.30
N ALA A 86 -11.90 2.77 1.60
CA ALA A 86 -12.82 1.65 1.75
C ALA A 86 -12.57 0.92 3.08
N GLU A 87 -11.30 0.67 3.40
CA GLU A 87 -10.86 0.09 4.67
C GLU A 87 -11.31 0.92 5.88
N LEU A 88 -11.10 2.24 5.83
CA LEU A 88 -11.54 3.12 6.91
C LEU A 88 -13.07 3.14 7.05
N ARG A 89 -13.82 3.12 5.94
CA ARG A 89 -15.29 3.02 5.96
C ARG A 89 -15.77 1.74 6.59
N GLN A 90 -15.12 0.61 6.29
CA GLN A 90 -15.49 -0.68 6.87
C GLN A 90 -15.19 -0.75 8.37
N ARG A 91 -14.12 -0.09 8.83
CA ARG A 91 -13.74 -0.03 10.24
C ARG A 91 -14.61 0.93 11.05
N GLN A 92 -15.18 1.96 10.41
CA GLN A 92 -16.10 2.88 11.05
C GLN A 92 -17.49 2.25 11.21
N ARG A 93 -17.91 2.02 12.46
CA ARG A 93 -19.31 1.71 12.79
C ARG A 93 -20.24 2.87 12.38
N PRO A 94 -21.55 2.63 12.14
CA PRO A 94 -22.50 3.64 11.62
C PRO A 94 -22.66 4.92 12.46
N THR A 95 -22.08 4.96 13.66
CA THR A 95 -22.10 6.12 14.57
C THR A 95 -20.88 7.06 14.40
N SER A 96 -19.84 6.67 13.67
CA SER A 96 -18.53 7.35 13.76
C SER A 96 -18.22 8.31 12.62
N THR A 97 -17.82 9.53 13.01
CA THR A 97 -17.00 10.56 12.34
C THR A 97 -16.80 10.50 10.81
N ARG A 98 -17.06 11.65 10.15
CA ARG A 98 -16.82 11.83 8.70
C ARG A 98 -15.35 11.57 8.36
N LEU A 99 -15.09 10.80 7.29
CA LEU A 99 -13.75 10.61 6.74
C LEU A 99 -13.12 11.96 6.38
N THR A 100 -11.92 12.19 6.89
CA THR A 100 -11.12 13.39 6.62
C THR A 100 -9.81 13.01 5.93
N ALA A 101 -9.18 13.96 5.24
CA ALA A 101 -7.85 13.78 4.67
C ALA A 101 -6.81 13.35 5.71
N LYS A 102 -6.97 13.78 6.97
CA LYS A 102 -6.07 13.42 8.07
C LYS A 102 -6.08 11.91 8.30
N HIS A 103 -7.27 11.31 8.39
CA HIS A 103 -7.39 9.86 8.61
C HIS A 103 -6.80 9.05 7.46
N LEU A 104 -6.95 9.53 6.21
CA LEU A 104 -6.34 8.88 5.04
C LEU A 104 -4.82 8.97 5.08
N ALA A 105 -4.26 10.16 5.34
CA ALA A 105 -2.82 10.37 5.43
C ALA A 105 -2.18 9.54 6.54
N GLU A 106 -2.81 9.49 7.72
CA GLU A 106 -2.35 8.69 8.85
C GLU A 106 -2.41 7.19 8.56
N PHE A 107 -3.48 6.72 7.92
CA PHE A 107 -3.62 5.33 7.53
C PHE A 107 -2.54 4.91 6.53
N LEU A 108 -2.28 5.74 5.51
CA LEU A 108 -1.24 5.49 4.52
C LEU A 108 0.16 5.50 5.15
N ALA A 109 0.45 6.49 6.00
CA ALA A 109 1.73 6.54 6.72
C ALA A 109 1.95 5.33 7.64
N LYS A 110 0.88 4.80 8.25
CA LYS A 110 0.95 3.58 9.04
C LYS A 110 1.17 2.34 8.17
N ALA A 111 0.52 2.29 7.01
CA ALA A 111 0.69 1.19 6.06
C ALA A 111 2.12 1.13 5.52
N THR A 112 2.71 2.26 5.11
CA THR A 112 4.09 2.31 4.62
C THR A 112 5.10 1.92 5.70
N ALA A 113 4.92 2.39 6.94
CA ALA A 113 5.76 1.98 8.06
C ALA A 113 5.65 0.46 8.31
N HIS A 114 4.45 -0.12 8.19
CA HIS A 114 4.25 -1.56 8.34
C HIS A 114 4.90 -2.35 7.20
N GLU A 115 4.76 -1.90 5.96
CA GLU A 115 5.41 -2.48 4.78
C GLU A 115 6.94 -2.49 4.93
N ALA A 116 7.54 -1.41 5.44
CA ALA A 116 8.98 -1.34 5.68
C ALA A 116 9.46 -2.42 6.67
N LEU A 117 8.69 -2.68 7.74
CA LEU A 117 9.01 -3.76 8.69
C LEU A 117 8.90 -5.15 8.05
N LEU A 118 7.88 -5.37 7.22
CA LEU A 118 7.71 -6.64 6.51
C LEU A 118 8.84 -6.87 5.51
N LEU A 119 9.24 -5.82 4.77
CA LEU A 119 10.38 -5.88 3.87
C LEU A 119 11.66 -6.20 4.62
N GLN A 120 11.93 -5.55 5.76
CA GLN A 120 13.11 -5.87 6.57
C GLN A 120 13.11 -7.35 6.98
N ARG A 121 11.98 -7.87 7.44
CA ARG A 121 11.84 -9.28 7.82
C ARG A 121 12.11 -10.23 6.65
N LEU A 122 11.73 -9.86 5.43
CA LEU A 122 12.05 -10.65 4.23
C LEU A 122 13.55 -10.65 3.94
N HIS A 123 14.20 -9.47 3.99
CA HIS A 123 15.65 -9.37 3.82
C HIS A 123 16.41 -10.18 4.87
N ASP A 124 15.99 -10.14 6.14
CA ASP A 124 16.61 -10.90 7.22
C ASP A 124 16.49 -12.42 6.97
N HIS A 125 15.33 -12.87 6.48
CA HIS A 125 15.10 -14.28 6.13
C HIS A 125 15.95 -14.72 4.94
N GLU A 126 16.07 -13.89 3.90
CA GLU A 126 16.94 -14.16 2.75
C GLU A 126 18.42 -14.20 3.16
N ALA A 127 18.86 -13.24 3.98
CA ALA A 127 20.22 -13.20 4.52
C ALA A 127 20.53 -14.45 5.35
N ARG A 128 19.60 -14.89 6.20
CA ARG A 128 19.73 -16.13 6.99
C ARG A 128 19.97 -17.35 6.09
N ARG A 129 19.16 -17.50 5.03
CA ARG A 129 19.28 -18.62 4.08
C ARG A 129 20.62 -18.64 3.36
N VAL A 130 21.15 -17.47 2.99
CA VAL A 130 22.47 -17.36 2.35
C VAL A 130 23.57 -17.77 3.33
N LEU A 131 23.50 -17.30 4.58
CA LEU A 131 24.46 -17.69 5.62
C LEU A 131 24.42 -19.20 5.89
N ASP A 132 23.23 -19.79 6.00
CA ASP A 132 23.08 -21.23 6.22
C ASP A 132 23.64 -22.06 5.04
N ALA A 133 23.45 -21.59 3.80
CA ALA A 133 24.03 -22.22 2.61
C ALA A 133 25.56 -22.11 2.55
N MET A 134 26.12 -20.98 3.01
CA MET A 134 27.58 -20.76 3.07
C MET A 134 28.23 -21.52 4.23
N ALA A 135 27.53 -21.70 5.35
CA ALA A 135 28.06 -22.36 6.54
C ALA A 135 28.33 -23.86 6.32
N GLY A 136 27.80 -24.45 5.24
CA GLY A 136 27.94 -25.86 4.89
C GLY A 136 27.38 -26.80 5.98
N PRO A 137 27.21 -28.11 5.70
CA PRO A 137 26.99 -29.06 6.78
C PRO A 137 28.20 -29.01 7.70
N GLN A 138 28.03 -28.44 8.89
CA GLN A 138 28.95 -28.62 10.00
C GLN A 138 29.00 -30.13 10.27
N THR A 139 30.02 -30.80 9.75
CA THR A 139 30.37 -32.13 10.25
C THR A 139 30.64 -31.94 11.74
N PRO A 140 29.92 -32.64 12.63
CA PRO A 140 30.18 -32.53 14.05
C PRO A 140 31.65 -32.89 14.26
N VAL A 141 32.46 -31.89 14.63
CA VAL A 141 33.84 -32.12 15.03
C VAL A 141 33.76 -32.95 16.31
N GLU A 142 34.02 -34.26 16.18
CA GLU A 142 34.19 -35.19 17.28
C GLU A 142 35.30 -34.66 18.19
N SER A 143 34.90 -33.92 19.22
CA SER A 143 35.78 -33.59 20.35
C SER A 143 35.74 -34.77 21.32
N GLY A 144 36.88 -35.43 21.44
CA GLY A 144 37.05 -36.65 22.20
C GLY A 144 36.78 -36.51 23.70
N THR A 145 36.31 -37.64 24.24
CA THR A 145 36.43 -38.12 25.63
C THR A 145 35.58 -37.45 26.72
N ALA A 146 34.43 -38.07 26.99
CA ALA A 146 34.02 -38.49 28.34
C ALA A 146 33.08 -39.71 28.23
N PRO A 147 33.23 -40.76 29.07
CA PRO A 147 32.50 -42.02 28.92
C PRO A 147 31.01 -41.87 29.25
N PRO A 148 30.10 -42.61 28.58
CA PRO A 148 28.67 -42.50 28.80
C PRO A 148 28.23 -43.19 30.11
N PRO A 149 27.25 -42.65 30.84
CA PRO A 149 26.59 -43.35 31.95
C PRO A 149 25.76 -44.55 31.44
N PRO A 150 25.49 -45.55 32.30
CA PRO A 150 24.90 -46.83 31.89
C PRO A 150 23.49 -46.68 31.31
N ARG A 151 23.29 -47.26 30.13
CA ARG A 151 22.00 -47.30 29.42
C ARG A 151 21.03 -48.29 30.08
N LEU A 152 19.84 -47.81 30.40
CA LEU A 152 18.66 -48.65 30.64
C LEU A 152 17.99 -49.02 29.30
N PRO A 153 17.33 -50.19 29.20
CA PRO A 153 16.86 -50.74 27.94
C PRO A 153 15.72 -49.94 27.30
N ALA A 154 15.72 -49.99 25.98
CA ALA A 154 14.87 -49.26 25.05
C ALA A 154 13.38 -49.60 25.16
N THR A 155 12.55 -48.57 25.01
CA THR A 155 11.20 -48.71 24.46
C THR A 155 11.10 -47.77 23.27
N ALA A 156 11.07 -48.36 22.07
CA ALA A 156 10.71 -47.65 20.84
C ALA A 156 9.25 -47.17 20.93
N PRO A 157 8.93 -46.07 20.24
CA PRO A 157 7.91 -46.21 19.20
C PRO A 157 8.52 -45.93 17.83
N ALA A 158 8.29 -46.89 16.94
CA ALA A 158 8.55 -46.79 15.53
C ALA A 158 7.62 -45.74 14.88
N GLY A 159 8.18 -45.00 13.92
CA GLY A 159 7.42 -44.41 12.82
C GLY A 159 7.00 -42.96 12.99
N ALA A 160 7.96 -42.03 12.90
CA ALA A 160 7.70 -40.71 12.34
C ALA A 160 8.61 -40.57 11.12
N GLU A 161 8.05 -40.93 9.96
CA GLU A 161 8.67 -40.79 8.65
C GLU A 161 8.98 -39.30 8.40
N GLU A 162 10.27 -39.04 8.23
CA GLU A 162 10.84 -37.76 7.91
C GLU A 162 10.44 -37.42 6.45
N MET A 163 9.47 -36.53 6.27
CA MET A 163 9.12 -36.03 4.94
C MET A 163 10.29 -35.20 4.39
N PRO A 164 10.82 -35.52 3.19
CA PRO A 164 11.83 -34.68 2.57
C PRO A 164 11.18 -33.36 2.12
N ALA A 165 11.86 -32.25 2.40
CA ALA A 165 11.49 -30.92 1.94
C ALA A 165 11.58 -30.87 0.40
N ALA A 166 10.43 -31.04 -0.26
CA ALA A 166 10.32 -30.83 -1.70
C ALA A 166 10.48 -29.32 -2.03
N PRO A 167 11.11 -28.98 -3.18
CA PRO A 167 11.23 -27.59 -3.61
C PRO A 167 9.83 -27.00 -3.84
N VAL A 168 9.63 -25.77 -3.36
CA VAL A 168 8.37 -25.05 -3.50
C VAL A 168 8.15 -24.75 -4.99
N ASP A 169 7.15 -25.39 -5.59
CA ASP A 169 6.75 -25.17 -6.98
C ASP A 169 5.97 -23.85 -7.11
N LEU A 170 6.58 -22.88 -7.78
CA LEU A 170 6.05 -21.53 -8.00
C LEU A 170 4.78 -21.52 -8.89
N THR A 171 4.41 -22.65 -9.51
CA THR A 171 3.17 -22.75 -10.30
C THR A 171 1.91 -22.97 -9.45
N THR A 172 2.05 -23.31 -8.15
CA THR A 172 0.90 -23.58 -7.25
C THR A 172 0.49 -22.39 -6.38
N LEU A 173 1.08 -21.21 -6.59
CA LEU A 173 0.59 -19.99 -5.94
C LEU A 173 -0.81 -19.68 -6.50
N PRO A 174 -1.83 -19.44 -5.64
CA PRO A 174 -3.14 -19.03 -6.11
C PRO A 174 -2.98 -17.67 -6.80
N VAL A 175 -3.08 -17.67 -8.13
CA VAL A 175 -3.24 -16.46 -8.92
C VAL A 175 -4.47 -15.74 -8.37
N PHE A 176 -4.26 -14.60 -7.72
CA PHE A 176 -5.34 -13.71 -7.32
C PHE A 176 -6.07 -13.28 -8.59
N LYS A 177 -7.25 -13.87 -8.82
CA LYS A 177 -8.15 -13.46 -9.90
C LYS A 177 -8.71 -12.09 -9.55
N GLU A 178 -8.32 -11.08 -10.32
CA GLU A 178 -9.05 -9.82 -10.40
C GLU A 178 -10.52 -10.13 -10.73
N SER A 179 -11.43 -9.81 -9.80
CA SER A 179 -12.86 -9.87 -10.06
C SER A 179 -13.25 -8.65 -10.90
N THR A 180 -13.18 -8.79 -12.21
CA THR A 180 -13.85 -7.84 -13.12
C THR A 180 -15.35 -8.10 -13.03
N ALA A 181 -16.06 -7.26 -12.29
CA ALA A 181 -17.51 -7.16 -12.37
C ALA A 181 -17.90 -6.58 -13.73
N ASN A 182 -18.49 -7.41 -14.60
CA ASN A 182 -19.24 -6.95 -15.77
C ASN A 182 -20.65 -7.53 -15.71
N GLY A 183 -21.52 -6.80 -15.01
CA GLY A 183 -22.97 -6.96 -15.14
C GLY A 183 -23.42 -6.28 -16.42
N ASN A 184 -23.52 -7.04 -17.51
CA ASN A 184 -24.20 -6.62 -18.72
C ASN A 184 -25.56 -7.30 -18.76
N THR A 185 -26.59 -6.60 -18.29
CA THR A 185 -27.99 -7.01 -18.43
C THR A 185 -28.55 -6.36 -19.69
N PRO A 186 -28.85 -7.10 -20.78
CA PRO A 186 -29.66 -6.55 -21.85
C PRO A 186 -31.12 -6.52 -21.40
N CYS A 187 -31.65 -5.30 -21.31
CA CYS A 187 -33.09 -5.03 -21.22
C CYS A 187 -33.70 -5.35 -22.59
N SER A 188 -34.50 -6.41 -22.70
CA SER A 188 -35.34 -6.65 -23.88
C SER A 188 -36.67 -5.91 -23.72
N ALA A 189 -37.03 -5.22 -24.80
CA ALA A 189 -38.30 -4.54 -25.03
C ALA A 189 -39.49 -5.52 -25.15
#